data_AF-A0A7X9JEU3-F1
#
_entry.id   AF-A0A7X9JEU3-F1
#
_cell.length_a   1.000
_cell.length_b   1.000
_cell.length_c   1.000
_cell.angle_alpha   90.00
_cell.angle_beta   90.00
_cell.angle_gamma   90.00
#
_symmetry.space_group_name_H-M   'P 1'
#
loop_
_entity.id
_entity.type
_entity.pdbx_description
1 polymer ?
#
loop_
_entity_poly.entity_id
_entity_poly.type
_entity_poly.pdbx_seq_one_letter_code
_entity_poly.pdbx_strand_id
1 'polypeptide(L)'
;EHIHGLSLPAYVYPMFENALRRRYGCTIEEHAEKIGRLMSRLSLVAAKNPLAWFQHSFTPEEIMTLSETNRNTAFPYTKRMNAMLLVNQAAALLVASEAQAQKMGVNPLKWVYVHGYAEANDHLNVLEREGYGFSPAIEIAGRTALKQAGLTIEDIDFFDLYSCFPVAVQVTRDMLGIPENDSRDLTVTGGLPYFGGPGNNYVMHSMAQMVEVLRRHPGRTGLVTGNSFYMTKHSTAVCSTRSPENNAAATADTRTCQQAVDKRPKYEIDPTPSGRATVDTYTVIYDRDNLANKGIVIGKEENGKRFAAFTPSDPSLFSAMIEKDICGVTGRVVSKDKINLFTPD
;
A
#
# COMPACT_ATOMS: atom_id res chain seq x y z
N GLU A 1 -10.05 -17.42 3.93
CA GLU A 1 -8.91 -16.48 4.03
C GLU A 1 -7.91 -16.88 5.11
N HIS A 2 -8.18 -16.67 6.40
CA HIS A 2 -7.21 -16.96 7.48
C HIS A 2 -6.73 -18.43 7.51
N ILE A 3 -7.63 -19.39 7.26
CA ILE A 3 -7.30 -20.82 7.23
C ILE A 3 -6.22 -21.14 6.17
N HIS A 4 -6.19 -20.37 5.08
CA HIS A 4 -5.29 -20.56 3.94
C HIS A 4 -4.14 -19.55 3.91
N GLY A 5 -3.79 -18.98 5.07
CA GLY A 5 -2.60 -18.14 5.24
C GLY A 5 -2.75 -16.67 4.84
N LEU A 6 -3.95 -16.21 4.47
CA LEU A 6 -4.24 -14.78 4.24
C LEU A 6 -4.45 -14.03 5.57
N SER A 7 -3.50 -14.14 6.50
CA SER A 7 -3.63 -13.69 7.90
C SER A 7 -2.62 -12.63 8.33
N LEU A 8 -1.51 -12.48 7.61
CA LEU A 8 -0.50 -11.46 7.87
C LEU A 8 -0.35 -10.55 6.65
N PRO A 9 -0.21 -9.22 6.83
CA PRO A 9 0.06 -8.31 5.71
C PRO A 9 1.26 -8.74 4.87
N ALA A 10 2.33 -9.23 5.52
CA ALA A 10 3.53 -9.72 4.84
C ALA A 10 3.28 -10.92 3.91
N TYR A 11 2.11 -11.59 3.99
CA TYR A 11 1.72 -12.67 3.08
C TYR A 11 0.71 -12.20 2.02
N VAL A 12 -0.10 -11.19 2.33
CA VAL A 12 -1.16 -10.70 1.43
C VAL A 12 -0.65 -9.65 0.45
N TYR A 13 0.14 -8.66 0.90
CA TYR A 13 0.69 -7.63 0.02
C TYR A 13 1.59 -8.17 -1.12
N PRO A 14 2.41 -9.22 -0.93
CA PRO A 14 3.15 -9.81 -2.04
C PRO A 14 2.23 -10.37 -3.15
N MET A 15 1.04 -10.88 -2.79
CA MET A 15 0.06 -11.32 -3.78
C MET A 15 -0.50 -10.12 -4.57
N PHE A 16 -0.71 -8.97 -3.92
CA PHE A 16 -1.12 -7.76 -4.63
C PHE A 16 -0.02 -7.25 -5.56
N GLU A 17 1.24 -7.40 -5.17
CA GLU A 17 2.40 -7.06 -5.99
C GLU A 17 2.48 -7.92 -7.26
N ASN A 18 2.30 -9.23 -7.14
CA ASN A 18 2.30 -10.14 -8.29
C ASN A 18 1.15 -9.85 -9.26
N ALA A 19 -0.02 -9.48 -8.73
CA ALA A 19 -1.15 -9.09 -9.56
C ALA A 19 -0.92 -7.73 -10.24
N LEU A 20 -0.33 -6.76 -9.54
CA LEU A 20 0.06 -5.47 -10.10
C LEU A 20 1.12 -5.61 -11.20
N ARG A 21 2.15 -6.44 -10.98
CA ARG A 21 3.17 -6.77 -11.99
C ARG A 21 2.51 -7.24 -13.29
N ARG A 22 1.56 -8.18 -13.20
CA ARG A 22 0.83 -8.68 -14.36
C ARG A 22 0.00 -7.59 -15.03
N ARG A 23 -0.61 -6.69 -14.26
CA ARG A 23 -1.33 -5.53 -14.79
C ARG A 23 -0.41 -4.59 -15.57
N TYR A 24 0.84 -4.42 -15.14
CA TYR A 24 1.85 -3.67 -15.90
C TYR A 24 2.39 -4.44 -17.11
N GLY A 25 2.22 -5.75 -17.17
CA GLY A 25 2.82 -6.59 -18.21
C GLY A 25 4.33 -6.77 -18.05
N CYS A 26 4.87 -6.55 -16.85
CA CYS A 26 6.30 -6.70 -16.58
C CYS A 26 6.70 -8.16 -16.30
N THR A 27 7.93 -8.51 -16.67
CA THR A 27 8.57 -9.73 -16.14
C THR A 27 8.85 -9.60 -14.64
N ILE A 28 9.23 -10.71 -14.00
CA ILE A 28 9.58 -10.73 -12.58
C ILE A 28 10.78 -9.82 -12.33
N GLU A 29 11.79 -9.88 -13.20
CA GLU A 29 13.04 -9.13 -13.12
C GLU A 29 12.79 -7.63 -13.32
N GLU A 30 12.07 -7.26 -14.39
CA GLU A 30 11.73 -5.86 -14.68
C GLU A 30 10.97 -5.21 -13.51
N HIS A 31 10.04 -5.96 -12.92
CA HIS A 31 9.25 -5.47 -11.80
C HIS A 31 10.05 -5.40 -10.50
N ALA A 32 10.93 -6.38 -10.25
CA ALA A 32 11.86 -6.35 -9.13
C ALA A 32 12.71 -5.06 -9.19
N GLU A 33 13.28 -4.75 -10.35
CA GLU A 33 14.03 -3.50 -10.55
C GLU A 33 13.19 -2.25 -10.31
N LYS A 34 11.94 -2.24 -10.80
CA LYS A 34 11.00 -1.13 -10.60
C LYS A 34 10.75 -0.86 -9.12
N ILE A 35 10.44 -1.91 -8.35
CA ILE A 35 10.22 -1.76 -6.90
C ILE A 35 11.53 -1.45 -6.17
N GLY A 36 12.68 -1.99 -6.60
CA GLY A 36 14.00 -1.64 -6.05
C GLY A 36 14.31 -0.16 -6.18
N ARG A 37 14.10 0.42 -7.38
CA ARG A 37 14.28 1.86 -7.64
C ARG A 37 13.32 2.73 -6.82
N LEU A 38 12.05 2.35 -6.76
CA LEU A 38 11.05 3.05 -5.95
C LEU A 38 11.47 3.10 -4.48
N MET A 39 11.82 1.96 -3.93
CA MET A 39 12.19 1.81 -2.53
C MET A 39 13.52 2.54 -2.21
N SER A 40 14.48 2.53 -3.13
CA SER A 40 15.72 3.31 -3.00
C SER A 40 15.44 4.81 -2.88
N ARG A 41 14.52 5.36 -3.68
CA ARG A 41 14.10 6.78 -3.58
C ARG A 41 13.51 7.12 -2.22
N LEU A 42 12.66 6.26 -1.65
CA LEU A 42 12.14 6.48 -0.28
C LEU A 42 13.28 6.49 0.75
N SER A 43 14.24 5.56 0.63
CA SER A 43 15.38 5.48 1.54
C SER A 43 16.30 6.72 1.47
N LEU A 44 16.43 7.35 0.29
CA LEU A 44 17.18 8.60 0.12
C LEU A 44 16.54 9.77 0.87
N VAL A 45 15.20 9.83 0.91
CA VAL A 45 14.48 10.82 1.72
C VAL A 45 14.64 10.51 3.21
N ALA A 46 14.52 9.24 3.61
CA ALA A 46 14.71 8.82 5.00
C ALA A 46 16.11 9.16 5.53
N ALA A 47 17.16 8.92 4.75
CA ALA A 47 18.54 9.18 5.13
C ALA A 47 18.83 10.67 5.43
N LYS A 48 18.03 11.58 4.88
CA LYS A 48 18.11 13.03 5.12
C LYS A 48 17.22 13.50 6.28
N ASN A 49 16.37 12.62 6.80
CA ASN A 49 15.46 12.91 7.88
C ASN A 49 16.08 12.49 9.23
N PRO A 50 16.44 13.43 10.12
CA PRO A 50 17.11 13.09 11.40
C PRO A 50 16.22 12.28 12.35
N LEU A 51 14.92 12.15 12.07
CA LEU A 51 13.98 11.35 12.85
C LEU A 51 13.84 9.91 12.31
N ALA A 52 14.40 9.60 11.15
CA ALA A 52 14.33 8.27 10.54
C ALA A 52 15.13 7.23 11.34
N TRP A 53 14.62 6.00 11.35
CA TRP A 53 15.32 4.88 11.97
C TRP A 53 16.63 4.55 11.25
N PHE A 54 16.60 4.52 9.90
CA PHE A 54 17.80 4.32 9.09
C PHE A 54 18.32 5.66 8.57
N GLN A 55 19.52 6.03 9.01
CA GLN A 55 20.23 7.26 8.63
C GLN A 55 21.15 7.08 7.40
N HIS A 56 20.89 6.07 6.58
CA HIS A 56 21.59 5.83 5.32
C HIS A 56 20.58 5.34 4.28
N SER A 57 20.88 5.61 3.01
CA SER A 57 20.09 5.12 1.88
C SER A 57 20.59 3.76 1.43
N PHE A 58 19.74 3.05 0.70
CA PHE A 58 20.10 1.80 0.03
C PHE A 58 20.01 1.97 -1.48
N THR A 59 20.92 1.34 -2.24
CA THR A 59 20.78 1.25 -3.70
C THR A 59 19.64 0.29 -4.07
N PRO A 60 19.10 0.38 -5.30
CA PRO A 60 18.13 -0.61 -5.78
C PRO A 60 18.64 -2.05 -5.64
N GLU A 61 19.90 -2.30 -5.97
CA GLU A 61 20.54 -3.62 -5.91
C GLU A 61 20.61 -4.11 -4.47
N GLU A 62 20.97 -3.26 -3.51
CA GLU A 62 20.99 -3.63 -2.10
C GLU A 62 19.60 -3.99 -1.56
N ILE A 63 18.55 -3.33 -2.06
CA ILE A 63 17.17 -3.61 -1.66
C ILE A 63 16.71 -4.97 -2.20
N MET A 64 17.02 -5.28 -3.46
CA MET A 64 16.56 -6.50 -4.12
C MET A 64 17.41 -7.74 -3.81
N THR A 65 18.70 -7.55 -3.50
CA THR A 65 19.64 -8.67 -3.41
C THR A 65 19.57 -9.33 -2.03
N LEU A 66 19.50 -10.66 -2.05
CA LEU A 66 19.61 -11.50 -0.87
C LEU A 66 20.95 -11.28 -0.18
N SER A 67 20.93 -11.08 1.14
CA SER A 67 22.13 -11.07 1.98
C SER A 67 21.80 -11.54 3.39
N GLU A 68 22.82 -11.72 4.23
CA GLU A 68 22.67 -12.06 5.64
C GLU A 68 21.72 -11.10 6.40
N THR A 69 21.67 -9.84 5.97
CA THR A 69 20.82 -8.81 6.59
C THR A 69 19.54 -8.52 5.80
N ASN A 70 19.40 -9.09 4.60
CA ASN A 70 18.29 -8.87 3.66
C ASN A 70 17.72 -10.17 3.09
N ARG A 71 17.27 -11.08 3.95
CA ARG A 71 16.60 -12.32 3.54
C ARG A 71 15.29 -12.09 2.77
N ASN A 72 14.85 -13.08 2.01
CA ASN A 72 13.48 -13.14 1.49
C ASN A 72 12.47 -13.26 2.64
N THR A 73 11.29 -12.69 2.42
CA THR A 73 10.16 -12.73 3.38
C THR A 73 9.01 -13.52 2.79
N ALA A 74 8.44 -13.01 1.70
CA ALA A 74 7.49 -13.70 0.85
C ALA A 74 7.67 -13.16 -0.56
N PHE A 75 7.69 -14.02 -1.57
CA PHE A 75 7.91 -13.62 -2.95
C PHE A 75 6.86 -12.57 -3.38
N PRO A 76 7.26 -11.38 -3.90
CA PRO A 76 8.59 -11.05 -4.42
C PRO A 76 9.51 -10.23 -3.49
N TYR A 77 9.21 -10.13 -2.20
CA TYR A 77 9.86 -9.20 -1.27
C TYR A 77 11.03 -9.78 -0.47
N THR A 78 12.10 -9.02 -0.44
CA THR A 78 13.15 -9.07 0.59
C THR A 78 12.75 -8.29 1.85
N LYS A 79 13.48 -8.49 2.94
CA LYS A 79 13.27 -7.80 4.22
C LYS A 79 13.29 -6.28 4.08
N ARG A 80 14.15 -5.70 3.23
CA ARG A 80 14.26 -4.23 3.02
C ARG A 80 13.06 -3.61 2.30
N MET A 81 12.17 -4.42 1.73
CA MET A 81 10.90 -3.97 1.14
C MET A 81 9.72 -4.03 2.12
N ASN A 82 9.96 -4.44 3.37
CA ASN A 82 8.93 -4.59 4.39
C ASN A 82 9.01 -3.45 5.43
N ALA A 83 7.87 -3.06 5.97
CA ALA A 83 7.76 -2.06 7.03
C ALA A 83 8.66 -2.32 8.25
N MET A 84 9.25 -1.26 8.81
CA MET A 84 10.03 -1.31 10.05
C MET A 84 9.18 -0.85 11.25
N LEU A 85 8.51 -1.80 11.89
CA LEU A 85 7.54 -1.51 12.96
C LEU A 85 8.16 -1.41 14.35
N LEU A 86 9.36 -1.96 14.55
CA LEU A 86 10.04 -2.04 15.85
C LEU A 86 10.90 -0.80 16.08
N VAL A 87 10.25 0.31 16.40
CA VAL A 87 10.89 1.61 16.65
C VAL A 87 10.30 2.28 17.90
N ASN A 88 11.06 3.16 18.55
CA ASN A 88 10.60 4.01 19.65
C ASN A 88 10.44 5.44 19.13
N GLN A 89 9.24 5.76 18.65
CA GLN A 89 8.91 7.06 18.06
C GLN A 89 7.50 7.47 18.49
N ALA A 90 7.24 8.78 18.53
CA ALA A 90 5.91 9.32 18.77
C ALA A 90 5.71 10.59 17.94
N ALA A 91 4.46 10.87 17.57
CA ALA A 91 4.06 12.09 16.87
C ALA A 91 2.72 12.56 17.42
N ALA A 92 2.53 13.88 17.41
CA ALA A 92 1.30 14.54 17.80
C ALA A 92 1.01 15.71 16.87
N LEU A 93 -0.27 15.98 16.65
CA LEU A 93 -0.76 17.16 15.94
C LEU A 93 -1.69 17.93 16.88
N LEU A 94 -1.58 19.25 16.85
CA LEU A 94 -2.52 20.15 17.52
C LEU A 94 -3.45 20.74 16.47
N VAL A 95 -4.75 20.48 16.62
CA VAL A 95 -5.79 20.99 15.74
C VAL A 95 -6.67 21.95 16.53
N ALA A 96 -6.97 23.10 15.95
CA ALA A 96 -7.81 24.13 16.55
C ALA A 96 -8.57 24.87 15.44
N SER A 97 -9.69 25.52 15.80
CA SER A 97 -10.27 26.54 14.93
C SER A 97 -9.35 27.76 14.86
N GLU A 98 -9.43 28.54 13.77
CA GLU A 98 -8.69 29.80 13.66
C GLU A 98 -8.96 30.73 14.85
N ALA A 99 -10.24 30.86 15.24
CA ALA A 99 -10.65 31.70 16.38
C ALA A 99 -9.96 31.28 17.69
N GLN A 100 -9.84 29.97 17.95
CA GLN A 100 -9.16 29.47 19.14
C GLN A 100 -7.64 29.68 19.04
N ALA A 101 -7.04 29.46 17.87
CA ALA A 101 -5.61 29.69 17.66
C ALA A 101 -5.23 31.17 17.86
N GLN A 102 -6.07 32.09 17.36
CA GLN A 102 -5.95 33.54 17.57
C GLN A 102 -6.06 33.90 19.05
N LYS A 103 -7.08 33.41 19.75
CA LYS A 103 -7.28 33.64 21.18
C LYS A 103 -6.08 33.17 22.02
N MET A 104 -5.43 32.08 21.61
CA MET A 104 -4.24 31.53 22.27
C MET A 104 -2.93 32.19 21.82
N GLY A 105 -2.97 33.18 20.92
CA GLY A 105 -1.77 33.88 20.43
C GLY A 105 -0.86 33.03 19.55
N VAL A 106 -1.38 31.98 18.91
CA VAL A 106 -0.60 31.14 17.99
C VAL A 106 -0.29 31.94 16.73
N ASN A 107 0.99 32.16 16.42
CA ASN A 107 1.43 32.88 15.22
C ASN A 107 0.80 32.29 13.94
N PRO A 108 0.08 33.08 13.13
CA PRO A 108 -0.54 32.62 11.87
C PRO A 108 0.43 31.99 10.87
N LEU A 109 1.71 32.35 10.88
CA LEU A 109 2.73 31.73 10.03
C LEU A 109 2.96 30.24 10.36
N LYS A 110 2.47 29.75 11.51
CA LYS A 110 2.50 28.33 11.87
C LYS A 110 1.26 27.58 11.43
N TRP A 111 0.24 28.24 10.91
CA TRP A 111 -1.02 27.57 10.59
C TRP A 111 -0.90 26.82 9.27
N VAL A 112 -1.44 25.60 9.26
CA VAL A 112 -1.58 24.75 8.09
C VAL A 112 -3.02 24.24 8.10
N TYR A 113 -3.67 24.36 6.97
CA TYR A 113 -5.08 24.05 6.78
C TYR A 113 -5.22 22.76 5.99
N VAL A 114 -6.27 22.00 6.30
CA VAL A 114 -6.73 20.89 5.48
C VAL A 114 -7.75 21.44 4.48
N HIS A 115 -7.38 21.44 3.20
CA HIS A 115 -8.22 21.93 2.11
C HIS A 115 -9.23 20.89 1.61
N GLY A 116 -8.90 19.61 1.79
CA GLY A 116 -9.80 18.52 1.43
C GLY A 116 -9.36 17.23 2.10
N TYR A 117 -10.33 16.40 2.45
CA TYR A 117 -10.05 15.05 2.91
C TYR A 117 -11.17 14.08 2.52
N ALA A 118 -10.82 12.81 2.44
CA ALA A 118 -11.78 11.75 2.24
C ALA A 118 -11.26 10.45 2.83
N GLU A 119 -12.20 9.54 3.09
CA GLU A 119 -11.92 8.18 3.52
C GLU A 119 -12.84 7.23 2.78
N ALA A 120 -12.34 6.03 2.50
CA ALA A 120 -13.10 4.96 1.89
C ALA A 120 -12.44 3.62 2.20
N ASN A 121 -13.24 2.57 2.23
CA ASN A 121 -12.75 1.22 2.44
C ASN A 121 -13.06 0.34 1.23
N ASP A 122 -12.05 -0.36 0.72
CA ASP A 122 -12.25 -1.51 -0.16
C ASP A 122 -13.02 -2.61 0.60
N HIS A 123 -13.57 -3.57 -0.14
CA HIS A 123 -14.24 -4.72 0.47
C HIS A 123 -13.32 -5.42 1.48
N LEU A 124 -13.89 -5.69 2.65
CA LEU A 124 -13.16 -6.17 3.83
C LEU A 124 -12.42 -7.48 3.53
N ASN A 125 -13.16 -8.43 2.94
CA ASN A 125 -12.63 -9.72 2.52
C ASN A 125 -11.85 -9.55 1.20
N VAL A 126 -10.61 -9.99 1.18
CA VAL A 126 -9.72 -9.93 0.02
C VAL A 126 -10.31 -10.70 -1.16
N LEU A 127 -10.90 -11.87 -0.92
CA LEU A 127 -11.48 -12.72 -1.95
C LEU A 127 -12.66 -12.06 -2.68
N GLU A 128 -13.40 -11.16 -2.02
CA GLU A 128 -14.56 -10.47 -2.62
C GLU A 128 -14.18 -9.34 -3.58
N ARG A 129 -12.93 -8.85 -3.55
CA ARG A 129 -12.54 -7.61 -4.26
C ARG A 129 -12.60 -7.75 -5.78
N GLU A 130 -12.77 -6.66 -6.51
CA GLU A 130 -12.81 -6.74 -7.98
C GLU A 130 -11.49 -7.26 -8.59
N GLY A 131 -10.37 -6.99 -7.95
CA GLY A 131 -9.06 -7.51 -8.35
C GLY A 131 -7.97 -7.13 -7.36
N TYR A 132 -6.74 -7.40 -7.77
CA TYR A 132 -5.53 -7.23 -6.96
C TYR A 132 -4.56 -6.40 -7.80
N GLY A 133 -4.00 -5.31 -7.25
CA GLY A 133 -3.18 -4.34 -8.01
C GLY A 133 -3.94 -3.08 -8.47
N PHE A 134 -5.12 -2.82 -7.93
CA PHE A 134 -5.77 -1.51 -7.95
C PHE A 134 -6.69 -1.37 -6.73
N SER A 135 -7.20 -0.16 -6.48
CA SER A 135 -8.13 0.11 -5.37
C SER A 135 -9.14 1.19 -5.76
N PRO A 136 -10.41 0.84 -5.99
CA PRO A 136 -11.47 1.82 -6.18
C PRO A 136 -11.60 2.79 -4.99
N ALA A 137 -11.35 2.31 -3.76
CA ALA A 137 -11.42 3.16 -2.58
C ALA A 137 -10.35 4.24 -2.56
N ILE A 138 -9.10 3.95 -2.95
CA ILE A 138 -8.05 4.97 -3.09
C ILE A 138 -8.42 5.98 -4.18
N GLU A 139 -8.86 5.53 -5.35
CA GLU A 139 -9.27 6.40 -6.46
C GLU A 139 -10.38 7.37 -6.03
N ILE A 140 -11.43 6.83 -5.39
CA ILE A 140 -12.59 7.61 -4.96
C ILE A 140 -12.22 8.60 -3.85
N ALA A 141 -11.45 8.16 -2.84
CA ALA A 141 -11.02 9.03 -1.75
C ALA A 141 -10.09 10.15 -2.26
N GLY A 142 -9.08 9.80 -3.07
CA GLY A 142 -8.14 10.74 -3.66
C GLY A 142 -8.82 11.82 -4.49
N ARG A 143 -9.66 11.42 -5.45
CA ARG A 143 -10.44 12.33 -6.29
C ARG A 143 -11.35 13.24 -5.47
N THR A 144 -11.95 12.71 -4.40
CA THR A 144 -12.84 13.49 -3.54
C THR A 144 -12.08 14.53 -2.72
N ALA A 145 -10.94 14.15 -2.13
CA ALA A 145 -10.10 15.08 -1.37
C ALA A 145 -9.54 16.20 -2.27
N LEU A 146 -9.06 15.86 -3.47
CA LEU A 146 -8.60 16.83 -4.47
C LEU A 146 -9.74 17.77 -4.92
N LYS A 147 -10.93 17.23 -5.19
CA LYS A 147 -12.10 18.03 -5.56
C LYS A 147 -12.51 19.01 -4.46
N GLN A 148 -12.49 18.59 -3.19
CA GLN A 148 -12.78 19.49 -2.06
C GLN A 148 -11.75 20.62 -1.96
N ALA A 149 -10.48 20.30 -2.23
CA ALA A 149 -9.41 21.29 -2.24
C ALA A 149 -9.45 22.23 -3.46
N GLY A 150 -10.26 21.93 -4.48
CA GLY A 150 -10.28 22.66 -5.74
C GLY A 150 -8.99 22.47 -6.57
N LEU A 151 -8.32 21.33 -6.41
CA LEU A 151 -7.03 21.03 -7.01
C LEU A 151 -7.08 19.75 -7.85
N THR A 152 -6.10 19.62 -8.74
CA THR A 152 -5.76 18.40 -9.47
C THR A 152 -4.50 17.75 -8.89
N ILE A 153 -4.12 16.56 -9.36
CA ILE A 153 -2.92 15.88 -8.87
C ILE A 153 -1.62 16.59 -9.32
N GLU A 154 -1.70 17.31 -10.44
CA GLU A 154 -0.63 18.14 -10.99
C GLU A 154 -0.33 19.36 -10.11
N ASP A 155 -1.33 19.86 -9.37
CA ASP A 155 -1.18 21.01 -8.47
C ASP A 155 -0.46 20.66 -7.16
N ILE A 156 -0.29 19.37 -6.84
CA ILE A 156 0.30 18.92 -5.59
C ILE A 156 1.83 19.05 -5.63
N ASP A 157 2.42 19.82 -4.71
CA ASP A 157 3.87 20.01 -4.69
C ASP A 157 4.61 18.89 -3.95
N PHE A 158 4.01 18.35 -2.88
CA PHE A 158 4.64 17.37 -2.01
C PHE A 158 3.71 16.18 -1.70
N PHE A 159 4.28 14.98 -1.65
CA PHE A 159 3.53 13.77 -1.31
C PHE A 159 4.06 13.10 -0.05
N ASP A 160 3.17 12.49 0.73
CA ASP A 160 3.51 11.32 1.54
C ASP A 160 2.53 10.19 1.28
N LEU A 161 2.94 9.26 0.42
CA LEU A 161 2.19 8.07 0.12
C LEU A 161 2.49 6.98 1.17
N TYR A 162 1.44 6.39 1.76
CA TYR A 162 1.61 5.32 2.74
C TYR A 162 2.32 4.12 2.10
N SER A 163 3.34 3.61 2.79
CA SER A 163 4.41 2.84 2.13
C SER A 163 4.85 1.59 2.89
N CYS A 164 3.93 0.87 3.56
CA CYS A 164 4.27 -0.37 4.27
C CYS A 164 4.92 -1.45 3.39
N PHE A 165 4.56 -1.48 2.10
CA PHE A 165 5.10 -2.34 1.06
C PHE A 165 5.12 -1.57 -0.28
N PRO A 166 5.96 -1.96 -1.26
CA PRO A 166 6.06 -1.27 -2.54
C PRO A 166 4.71 -1.17 -3.27
N VAL A 167 3.92 -2.24 -3.33
CA VAL A 167 2.58 -2.25 -3.96
C VAL A 167 1.64 -1.18 -3.42
N ALA A 168 1.71 -0.83 -2.12
CA ALA A 168 0.85 0.21 -1.54
C ALA A 168 1.14 1.57 -2.16
N VAL A 169 2.43 1.88 -2.37
CA VAL A 169 2.87 3.13 -2.99
C VAL A 169 2.50 3.14 -4.47
N GLN A 170 2.76 2.04 -5.18
CA GLN A 170 2.50 1.95 -6.63
C GLN A 170 1.00 2.04 -6.94
N VAL A 171 0.16 1.27 -6.24
CA VAL A 171 -1.30 1.34 -6.42
C VAL A 171 -1.81 2.73 -6.06
N THR A 172 -1.34 3.32 -4.97
CA THR A 172 -1.78 4.67 -4.59
C THR A 172 -1.39 5.70 -5.65
N ARG A 173 -0.15 5.65 -6.14
CA ARG A 173 0.33 6.50 -7.24
C ARG A 173 -0.58 6.39 -8.45
N ASP A 174 -0.86 5.17 -8.91
CA ASP A 174 -1.66 4.92 -10.10
C ASP A 174 -3.12 5.39 -9.93
N MET A 175 -3.74 5.09 -8.78
CA MET A 175 -5.12 5.48 -8.49
C MET A 175 -5.31 6.98 -8.30
N LEU A 176 -4.26 7.70 -7.91
CA LEU A 176 -4.24 9.17 -7.87
C LEU A 176 -3.91 9.81 -9.22
N GLY A 177 -3.50 9.02 -10.23
CA GLY A 177 -3.08 9.53 -11.54
C GLY A 177 -1.69 10.15 -11.55
N ILE A 178 -0.83 9.85 -10.58
CA ILE A 178 0.56 10.32 -10.59
C ILE A 178 1.35 9.53 -11.66
N PRO A 179 2.03 10.19 -12.61
CA PRO A 179 2.82 9.50 -13.62
C PRO A 179 3.93 8.61 -13.03
N GLU A 180 4.25 7.51 -13.70
CA GLU A 180 5.33 6.62 -13.24
C GLU A 180 6.70 7.32 -13.23
N ASN A 181 6.95 8.19 -14.19
CA ASN A 181 8.18 8.96 -14.35
C ASN A 181 8.14 10.33 -13.62
N ASP A 182 7.23 10.51 -12.67
CA ASP A 182 7.14 11.74 -11.90
C ASP A 182 8.44 12.02 -11.14
N SER A 183 8.96 13.23 -11.34
CA SER A 183 10.20 13.70 -10.71
C SER A 183 10.02 14.06 -9.23
N ARG A 184 8.79 14.33 -8.78
CA ARG A 184 8.48 14.63 -7.38
C ARG A 184 8.73 13.39 -6.52
N ASP A 185 9.16 13.60 -5.29
CA ASP A 185 9.29 12.50 -4.33
C ASP A 185 7.91 12.09 -3.81
N LEU A 186 7.70 10.77 -3.69
CA LEU A 186 6.44 10.19 -3.21
C LEU A 186 6.34 10.16 -1.67
N THR A 187 7.34 10.71 -0.98
CA THR A 187 7.38 10.84 0.47
C THR A 187 8.15 12.10 0.87
N VAL A 188 7.70 12.77 1.92
CA VAL A 188 8.48 13.80 2.64
C VAL A 188 9.13 13.23 3.90
N THR A 189 8.68 12.05 4.34
CA THR A 189 9.11 11.40 5.58
C THR A 189 10.22 10.39 5.38
N GLY A 190 10.21 9.63 4.28
CA GLY A 190 11.17 8.57 3.98
C GLY A 190 10.57 7.16 3.90
N GLY A 191 9.26 7.02 4.08
CA GLY A 191 8.55 5.76 3.97
C GLY A 191 8.73 4.78 5.13
N LEU A 192 7.74 3.91 5.31
CA LEU A 192 7.63 3.03 6.49
C LEU A 192 8.80 2.05 6.70
N PRO A 193 9.44 1.49 5.64
CA PRO A 193 10.59 0.59 5.81
C PRO A 193 11.86 1.28 6.31
N TYR A 194 11.98 2.61 6.10
CA TYR A 194 13.24 3.33 6.31
C TYR A 194 13.13 4.38 7.43
N PHE A 195 12.09 5.20 7.41
CA PHE A 195 11.77 6.10 8.51
C PHE A 195 11.42 5.33 9.79
N GLY A 196 10.77 4.17 9.62
CA GLY A 196 10.17 3.41 10.71
C GLY A 196 8.78 3.94 11.04
N GLY A 197 7.97 3.13 11.70
CA GLY A 197 6.68 3.60 12.18
C GLY A 197 6.13 2.67 13.25
N PRO A 198 5.83 3.17 14.47
CA PRO A 198 5.46 2.31 15.58
C PRO A 198 4.06 1.73 15.33
N GLY A 199 4.01 0.51 14.82
CA GLY A 199 2.81 -0.26 14.50
C GLY A 199 1.89 0.45 13.50
N ASN A 200 1.03 1.33 14.01
CA ASN A 200 -0.05 1.98 13.27
C ASN A 200 0.15 3.50 13.08
N ASN A 201 1.13 4.14 13.76
CA ASN A 201 1.17 5.60 13.87
C ASN A 201 1.97 6.33 12.79
N TYR A 202 2.43 5.67 11.73
CA TYR A 202 3.25 6.32 10.69
C TYR A 202 2.57 7.54 10.06
N VAL A 203 1.26 7.46 9.80
CA VAL A 203 0.55 8.57 9.14
C VAL A 203 0.63 9.85 9.99
N MET A 204 0.62 9.74 11.31
CA MET A 204 0.79 10.90 12.20
C MET A 204 2.17 11.55 12.03
N HIS A 205 3.23 10.76 11.87
CA HIS A 205 4.57 11.27 11.56
C HIS A 205 4.62 11.92 10.19
N SER A 206 3.98 11.32 9.17
CA SER A 206 3.92 11.90 7.82
C SER A 206 3.16 13.23 7.78
N MET A 207 2.06 13.34 8.52
CA MET A 207 1.32 14.59 8.66
C MET A 207 2.14 15.67 9.38
N ALA A 208 2.84 15.31 10.47
CA ALA A 208 3.72 16.25 11.17
C ALA A 208 4.88 16.73 10.28
N GLN A 209 5.50 15.82 9.52
CA GLN A 209 6.54 16.16 8.56
C GLN A 209 5.99 17.06 7.44
N MET A 210 4.81 16.75 6.90
CA MET A 210 4.16 17.55 5.86
C MET A 210 3.87 18.98 6.36
N VAL A 211 3.38 19.14 7.59
CA VAL A 211 3.18 20.45 8.22
C VAL A 211 4.48 21.27 8.26
N GLU A 212 5.59 20.65 8.65
CA GLU A 212 6.90 21.31 8.66
C GLU A 212 7.40 21.68 7.26
N VAL A 213 7.19 20.81 6.27
CA VAL A 213 7.52 21.08 4.87
C VAL A 213 6.71 22.26 4.34
N LEU A 214 5.39 22.30 4.58
CA LEU A 214 4.52 23.36 4.10
C LEU A 214 4.81 24.71 4.76
N ARG A 215 5.16 24.73 6.06
CA ARG A 215 5.60 25.96 6.75
C ARG A 215 6.87 26.55 6.15
N ARG A 216 7.79 25.71 5.66
CA ARG A 216 9.02 26.15 4.97
C ARG A 216 8.78 26.57 3.52
N HIS A 217 7.64 26.19 2.95
CA HIS A 217 7.26 26.53 1.58
C HIS A 217 5.83 27.11 1.54
N PRO A 218 5.61 28.32 2.11
CA PRO A 218 4.27 28.90 2.18
C PRO A 218 3.62 29.00 0.80
N GLY A 219 2.34 28.67 0.73
CA GLY A 219 1.55 28.69 -0.51
C GLY A 219 1.55 27.36 -1.27
N ARG A 220 2.52 26.48 -1.01
CA ARG A 220 2.60 25.14 -1.61
C ARG A 220 1.55 24.21 -1.03
N THR A 221 1.32 23.10 -1.71
CA THR A 221 0.31 22.10 -1.36
C THR A 221 0.94 20.74 -1.12
N GLY A 222 0.37 20.00 -0.17
CA GLY A 222 0.84 18.67 0.22
C GLY A 222 -0.30 17.68 0.25
N LEU A 223 -0.06 16.44 -0.18
CA LEU A 223 -1.01 15.34 -0.11
C LEU A 223 -0.44 14.21 0.74
N VAL A 224 -1.20 13.79 1.75
CA VAL A 224 -0.84 12.66 2.62
C VAL A 224 -1.91 11.59 2.52
N THR A 225 -1.48 10.33 2.39
CA THR A 225 -2.38 9.17 2.37
C THR A 225 -2.18 8.28 3.58
N GLY A 226 -3.27 7.67 4.04
CA GLY A 226 -3.26 6.63 5.05
C GLY A 226 -3.77 5.33 4.47
N ASN A 227 -3.18 4.22 4.91
CA ASN A 227 -3.61 2.88 4.55
C ASN A 227 -3.60 1.96 5.79
N SER A 228 -4.55 1.03 5.87
CA SER A 228 -4.64 0.05 6.95
C SER A 228 -5.03 -1.34 6.47
N PHE A 229 -4.59 -2.34 7.24
CA PHE A 229 -4.84 -3.77 7.02
C PHE A 229 -4.31 -4.24 5.65
N TYR A 230 -5.09 -4.94 4.84
CA TYR A 230 -4.68 -5.45 3.52
C TYR A 230 -5.06 -4.49 2.40
N MET A 231 -4.54 -3.26 2.42
CA MET A 231 -5.00 -2.23 1.49
C MET A 231 -6.52 -2.05 1.56
N THR A 232 -7.06 -2.05 2.79
CA THR A 232 -8.51 -2.14 3.04
C THR A 232 -9.11 -0.79 3.35
N LYS A 233 -8.46 0.00 4.21
CA LYS A 233 -8.97 1.30 4.66
C LYS A 233 -8.05 2.39 4.18
N HIS A 234 -8.60 3.43 3.61
CA HIS A 234 -7.85 4.51 2.98
C HIS A 234 -8.31 5.86 3.49
N SER A 235 -7.35 6.75 3.71
CA SER A 235 -7.61 8.16 3.93
C SER A 235 -6.70 8.99 3.04
N THR A 236 -7.17 10.18 2.65
CA THR A 236 -6.37 11.15 1.89
C THR A 236 -6.66 12.53 2.44
N ALA A 237 -5.62 13.33 2.65
CA ALA A 237 -5.72 14.72 3.07
C ALA A 237 -4.85 15.61 2.18
N VAL A 238 -5.40 16.75 1.79
CA VAL A 238 -4.71 17.81 1.05
C VAL A 238 -4.54 19.02 1.97
N CYS A 239 -3.32 19.49 2.11
CA CYS A 239 -2.93 20.52 3.09
C CYS A 239 -2.19 21.68 2.42
N SER A 240 -2.33 22.89 2.95
CA SER A 240 -1.54 24.07 2.56
C SER A 240 -1.50 25.11 3.68
N THR A 241 -0.59 26.07 3.61
CA THR A 241 -0.60 27.26 4.50
C THR A 241 -1.57 28.34 3.99
N ARG A 242 -2.12 28.21 2.77
CA ARG A 242 -3.14 29.14 2.27
C ARG A 242 -4.40 28.99 3.11
N SER A 243 -4.97 30.10 3.55
CA SER A 243 -6.30 30.04 4.17
C SER A 243 -7.30 29.53 3.12
N PRO A 244 -8.19 28.59 3.47
CA PRO A 244 -9.14 28.04 2.51
C PRO A 244 -10.23 29.08 2.19
N GLU A 245 -10.60 29.20 0.91
CA GLU A 245 -11.64 30.14 0.47
C GLU A 245 -13.04 29.78 1.00
N ASN A 246 -13.23 28.51 1.36
CA ASN A 246 -14.46 27.98 1.93
C ASN A 246 -14.16 26.82 2.91
N ASN A 247 -15.16 26.42 3.69
CA ASN A 247 -15.03 25.33 4.66
C ASN A 247 -15.44 23.95 4.09
N ALA A 248 -15.26 23.69 2.78
CA ALA A 248 -15.73 22.46 2.15
C ALA A 248 -15.24 21.19 2.87
N ALA A 249 -13.97 21.14 3.26
CA ALA A 249 -13.41 20.05 4.05
C ALA A 249 -14.18 19.84 5.37
N ALA A 250 -14.42 20.91 6.14
CA ALA A 250 -15.09 20.81 7.44
C ALA A 250 -16.55 20.32 7.35
N THR A 251 -17.18 20.44 6.18
CA THR A 251 -18.58 20.04 5.94
C THR A 251 -18.74 18.80 5.06
N ALA A 252 -17.65 18.12 4.70
CA ALA A 252 -17.67 16.98 3.80
C ALA A 252 -18.43 15.78 4.40
N ASP A 253 -19.37 15.19 3.65
CA ASP A 253 -20.00 13.92 4.03
C ASP A 253 -19.13 12.75 3.57
N THR A 254 -18.37 12.18 4.52
CA THR A 254 -17.44 11.07 4.26
C THR A 254 -18.12 9.79 3.79
N ARG A 255 -19.44 9.63 4.05
CA ARG A 255 -20.19 8.42 3.66
C ARG A 255 -20.36 8.29 2.15
N THR A 256 -20.32 9.41 1.43
CA THR A 256 -20.49 9.45 -0.03
C THR A 256 -19.43 8.62 -0.76
N CYS A 257 -18.20 8.64 -0.26
CA CYS A 257 -17.11 7.82 -0.79
C CYS A 257 -17.39 6.33 -0.58
N GLN A 258 -17.77 5.94 0.64
CA GLN A 258 -18.07 4.55 0.94
C GLN A 258 -19.26 4.02 0.12
N GLN A 259 -20.33 4.79 -0.04
CA GLN A 259 -21.48 4.42 -0.88
C GLN A 259 -21.10 4.19 -2.35
N ALA A 260 -20.08 4.90 -2.86
CA ALA A 260 -19.58 4.68 -4.21
C ALA A 260 -18.75 3.39 -4.30
N VAL A 261 -17.95 3.08 -3.27
CA VAL A 261 -17.19 1.82 -3.21
C VAL A 261 -18.10 0.61 -3.02
N ASP A 262 -19.14 0.70 -2.20
CA ASP A 262 -20.07 -0.40 -1.92
C ASP A 262 -20.84 -0.88 -3.17
N LYS A 263 -20.91 -0.04 -4.21
CA LYS A 263 -21.50 -0.38 -5.52
C LYS A 263 -20.53 -1.10 -6.45
N ARG A 264 -19.25 -1.23 -6.09
CA ARG A 264 -18.27 -1.95 -6.90
C ARG A 264 -18.56 -3.46 -6.87
N PRO A 265 -18.19 -4.19 -7.93
CA PRO A 265 -18.44 -5.64 -8.00
C PRO A 265 -17.85 -6.40 -6.81
N LYS A 266 -18.56 -7.43 -6.37
CA LYS A 266 -18.10 -8.43 -5.40
C LYS A 266 -18.06 -9.81 -6.04
N TYR A 267 -16.98 -10.55 -5.84
CA TYR A 267 -16.93 -11.96 -6.19
C TYR A 267 -17.58 -12.81 -5.11
N GLU A 268 -18.33 -13.82 -5.54
CA GLU A 268 -18.73 -14.92 -4.67
C GLU A 268 -17.52 -15.78 -4.29
N ILE A 269 -17.54 -16.32 -3.08
CA ILE A 269 -16.49 -17.17 -2.54
C ILE A 269 -17.02 -18.59 -2.45
N ASP A 270 -16.25 -19.56 -2.97
CA ASP A 270 -16.47 -20.97 -2.67
C ASP A 270 -15.55 -21.41 -1.50
N PRO A 271 -16.10 -21.75 -0.32
CA PRO A 271 -15.29 -22.23 0.79
C PRO A 271 -14.77 -23.66 0.58
N THR A 272 -15.40 -24.44 -0.31
CA THR A 272 -15.12 -25.85 -0.60
C THR A 272 -14.97 -26.08 -2.10
N PRO A 273 -14.05 -25.37 -2.77
CA PRO A 273 -13.85 -25.45 -4.22
C PRO A 273 -13.43 -26.85 -4.64
N SER A 274 -13.86 -27.27 -5.82
CA SER A 274 -13.56 -28.59 -6.37
C SER A 274 -13.67 -28.61 -7.88
N GLY A 275 -12.54 -28.73 -8.56
CA GLY A 275 -12.52 -28.79 -10.02
C GLY A 275 -11.38 -28.00 -10.63
N ARG A 276 -11.56 -27.65 -11.91
CA ARG A 276 -10.60 -26.83 -12.65
C ARG A 276 -10.68 -25.38 -12.16
N ALA A 277 -9.51 -24.75 -12.09
CA ALA A 277 -9.38 -23.38 -11.65
C ALA A 277 -8.18 -22.70 -12.30
N THR A 278 -8.17 -21.37 -12.24
CA THR A 278 -7.09 -20.51 -12.70
C THR A 278 -6.59 -19.63 -11.56
N VAL A 279 -5.27 -19.43 -11.46
CA VAL A 279 -4.65 -18.56 -10.44
C VAL A 279 -4.86 -17.08 -10.79
N ASP A 280 -5.50 -16.31 -9.91
CA ASP A 280 -5.59 -14.85 -10.01
C ASP A 280 -4.28 -14.20 -9.50
N THR A 281 -3.75 -14.68 -8.37
CA THR A 281 -2.46 -14.27 -7.80
C THR A 281 -1.91 -15.29 -6.80
N TYR A 282 -0.63 -15.17 -6.44
CA TYR A 282 0.06 -16.09 -5.54
C TYR A 282 1.16 -15.40 -4.72
N THR A 283 1.67 -16.13 -3.72
CA THR A 283 2.97 -15.85 -3.11
C THR A 283 3.62 -17.15 -2.62
N VAL A 284 4.93 -17.09 -2.37
CA VAL A 284 5.71 -18.13 -1.71
C VAL A 284 6.33 -17.53 -0.45
N ILE A 285 6.03 -18.11 0.71
CA ILE A 285 6.55 -17.68 2.00
C ILE A 285 7.90 -18.36 2.27
N TYR A 286 8.86 -17.57 2.74
CA TYR A 286 10.15 -18.07 3.19
C TYR A 286 10.21 -18.12 4.71
N ASP A 287 10.90 -19.10 5.26
CA ASP A 287 11.22 -19.15 6.68
C ASP A 287 12.40 -18.20 7.04
N ARG A 288 12.92 -18.33 8.27
CA ARG A 288 14.02 -17.49 8.76
C ARG A 288 15.37 -17.87 8.16
N ASP A 289 15.51 -19.10 7.69
CA ASP A 289 16.72 -19.64 7.05
C ASP A 289 16.68 -19.45 5.53
N ASN A 290 15.73 -18.65 5.04
CA ASN A 290 15.55 -18.29 3.62
C ASN A 290 15.15 -19.48 2.73
N LEU A 291 14.54 -20.52 3.31
CA LEU A 291 13.99 -21.64 2.55
C LEU A 291 12.53 -21.38 2.19
N ALA A 292 12.17 -21.65 0.94
CA ALA A 292 10.78 -21.61 0.50
C ALA A 292 9.98 -22.69 1.23
N ASN A 293 8.99 -22.26 2.02
CA ASN A 293 8.28 -23.13 2.95
C ASN A 293 6.83 -23.42 2.54
N LYS A 294 6.16 -22.44 1.91
CA LYS A 294 4.72 -22.51 1.68
C LYS A 294 4.27 -21.66 0.49
N GLY A 295 3.55 -22.27 -0.44
CA GLY A 295 2.86 -21.56 -1.52
C GLY A 295 1.40 -21.28 -1.16
N ILE A 296 0.93 -20.07 -1.47
CA ILE A 296 -0.47 -19.64 -1.30
C ILE A 296 -0.95 -19.08 -2.63
N VAL A 297 -2.16 -19.46 -3.04
CA VAL A 297 -2.84 -18.91 -4.22
C VAL A 297 -4.21 -18.35 -3.86
N ILE A 298 -4.59 -17.30 -4.57
CA ILE A 298 -5.98 -16.93 -4.78
C ILE A 298 -6.29 -17.30 -6.22
N GLY A 299 -7.37 -18.06 -6.41
CA GLY A 299 -7.79 -18.52 -7.72
C GLY A 299 -9.29 -18.41 -7.93
N LYS A 300 -9.70 -18.70 -9.16
CA LYS A 300 -11.08 -18.67 -9.61
C LYS A 300 -11.43 -19.99 -10.30
N GLU A 301 -12.55 -20.58 -9.91
CA GLU A 301 -13.11 -21.76 -10.59
C GLU A 301 -13.77 -21.36 -11.93
N GLU A 302 -14.05 -22.34 -12.79
CA GLU A 302 -14.76 -22.10 -14.06
C GLU A 302 -16.14 -21.46 -13.88
N ASN A 303 -16.79 -21.67 -12.73
CA ASN A 303 -18.06 -21.05 -12.36
C ASN A 303 -17.93 -19.56 -11.94
N GLY A 304 -16.70 -19.02 -11.91
CA GLY A 304 -16.41 -17.63 -11.56
C GLY A 304 -16.22 -17.34 -10.07
N LYS A 305 -16.47 -18.31 -9.17
CA LYS A 305 -16.27 -18.15 -7.73
C LYS A 305 -14.80 -18.20 -7.37
N ARG A 306 -14.43 -17.45 -6.33
CA ARG A 306 -13.06 -17.38 -5.83
C ARG A 306 -12.81 -18.29 -4.66
N PHE A 307 -11.55 -18.70 -4.54
CA PHE A 307 -11.04 -19.43 -3.40
C PHE A 307 -9.65 -18.98 -3.03
N ALA A 308 -9.27 -19.27 -1.78
CA ALA A 308 -7.87 -19.32 -1.35
C ALA A 308 -7.47 -20.78 -1.16
N ALA A 309 -6.24 -21.12 -1.52
CA ALA A 309 -5.69 -22.46 -1.35
C ALA A 309 -4.19 -22.40 -1.04
N PHE A 310 -3.70 -23.44 -0.37
CA PHE A 310 -2.27 -23.74 -0.38
C PHE A 310 -1.92 -24.48 -1.68
N THR A 311 -0.64 -24.45 -2.07
CA THR A 311 -0.10 -25.39 -3.04
C THR A 311 0.48 -26.63 -2.34
N PRO A 312 0.73 -27.74 -3.06
CA PRO A 312 1.54 -28.83 -2.54
C PRO A 312 2.85 -28.33 -1.94
N SER A 313 3.27 -28.96 -0.84
CA SER A 313 4.55 -28.69 -0.19
C SER A 313 5.68 -29.35 -0.97
N ASP A 314 6.02 -28.76 -2.12
CA ASP A 314 7.00 -29.28 -3.07
C ASP A 314 8.02 -28.19 -3.41
N PRO A 315 9.31 -28.38 -3.08
CA PRO A 315 10.37 -27.43 -3.39
C PRO A 315 10.47 -27.08 -4.88
N SER A 316 10.23 -28.05 -5.77
CA SER A 316 10.30 -27.82 -7.22
C SER A 316 9.17 -26.91 -7.70
N LEU A 317 7.98 -27.06 -7.10
CA LEU A 317 6.84 -26.18 -7.34
C LEU A 317 7.12 -24.77 -6.82
N PHE A 318 7.71 -24.63 -5.62
CA PHE A 318 8.06 -23.32 -5.10
C PHE A 318 9.07 -22.59 -5.99
N SER A 319 10.10 -23.28 -6.48
CA SER A 319 11.02 -22.72 -7.48
C SER A 319 10.29 -22.28 -8.75
N ALA A 320 9.38 -23.11 -9.29
CA ALA A 320 8.59 -22.74 -10.47
C ALA A 320 7.70 -21.50 -10.21
N MET A 321 7.09 -21.38 -9.03
CA MET A 321 6.33 -20.20 -8.64
C MET A 321 7.20 -18.94 -8.59
N ILE A 322 8.45 -19.05 -8.18
CA ILE A 322 9.38 -17.92 -8.08
C ILE A 322 9.96 -17.53 -9.45
N GLU A 323 10.24 -18.50 -10.32
CA GLU A 323 10.98 -18.28 -11.57
C GLU A 323 10.08 -18.11 -12.80
N LYS A 324 8.88 -18.70 -12.82
CA LYS A 324 8.09 -18.85 -14.05
C LYS A 324 6.74 -18.14 -14.07
N ASP A 325 6.40 -17.38 -13.02
CA ASP A 325 5.10 -16.72 -12.85
C ASP A 325 3.89 -17.67 -13.00
N ILE A 326 3.28 -18.07 -11.88
CA ILE A 326 2.09 -18.93 -11.93
C ILE A 326 0.77 -18.16 -11.99
N CYS A 327 0.76 -16.83 -12.10
CA CYS A 327 -0.48 -16.10 -12.36
C CYS A 327 -1.07 -16.53 -13.71
N GLY A 328 -2.38 -16.79 -13.75
CA GLY A 328 -3.08 -17.26 -14.94
C GLY A 328 -2.85 -18.72 -15.30
N VAL A 329 -2.02 -19.45 -14.55
CA VAL A 329 -1.86 -20.91 -14.73
C VAL A 329 -3.13 -21.63 -14.33
N THR A 330 -3.51 -22.63 -15.12
CA THR A 330 -4.63 -23.54 -14.82
C THR A 330 -4.18 -24.71 -13.97
N GLY A 331 -5.11 -25.29 -13.24
CA GLY A 331 -4.85 -26.46 -12.42
C GLY A 331 -6.13 -27.00 -11.81
N ARG A 332 -5.98 -27.85 -10.79
CA ARG A 332 -7.09 -28.43 -10.05
C ARG A 332 -7.05 -28.01 -8.59
N VAL A 333 -8.19 -27.52 -8.10
CA VAL A 333 -8.41 -27.26 -6.67
C VAL A 333 -9.29 -28.35 -6.06
N VAL A 334 -8.95 -28.78 -4.85
CA VAL A 334 -9.76 -29.71 -4.06
C VAL A 334 -9.82 -29.23 -2.61
N SER A 335 -11.01 -29.23 -2.03
CA SER A 335 -11.21 -29.03 -0.60
C SER A 335 -11.22 -30.36 0.15
N LYS A 336 -10.37 -30.50 1.16
CA LYS A 336 -10.31 -31.66 2.06
C LYS A 336 -10.00 -31.19 3.47
N ASP A 337 -10.75 -31.68 4.46
CA ASP A 337 -10.54 -31.36 5.89
C ASP A 337 -10.49 -29.85 6.18
N LYS A 338 -11.34 -29.07 5.49
CA LYS A 338 -11.42 -27.59 5.53
C LYS A 338 -10.19 -26.85 4.97
N ILE A 339 -9.26 -27.56 4.37
CA ILE A 339 -8.11 -27.00 3.65
C ILE A 339 -8.32 -27.17 2.15
N ASN A 340 -8.02 -26.12 1.40
CA ASN A 340 -8.08 -26.14 -0.06
C ASN A 340 -6.65 -26.29 -0.56
N LEU A 341 -6.46 -27.22 -1.48
CA LEU A 341 -5.18 -27.49 -2.13
C LEU A 341 -5.35 -27.24 -3.64
N PHE A 342 -4.51 -26.36 -4.20
CA PHE A 342 -4.44 -26.13 -5.64
C PHE A 342 -3.16 -26.75 -6.19
N THR A 343 -3.32 -27.65 -7.16
CA THR A 343 -2.21 -28.26 -7.89
C THR A 343 -2.22 -27.71 -9.32
N PRO A 344 -1.20 -26.94 -9.73
CA PRO A 344 -1.06 -26.48 -11.11
C PRO A 344 -0.93 -27.66 -12.10
N ASP A 345 -1.34 -27.44 -13.34
CA ASP A 345 -1.22 -28.42 -14.44
C ASP A 345 0.23 -28.73 -14.84
#